data_AF-A0A646KR00-F1
#
_entry.id   AF-A0A646KR00-F1
#
_cell.length_a   1.000
_cell.length_b   1.000
_cell.length_c   1.000
_cell.angle_alpha   90.00
_cell.angle_beta   90.00
_cell.angle_gamma   90.00
#
_symmetry.space_group_name_H-M   'P 1'
#
loop_
_entity.id
_entity.type
_entity.pdbx_description
1 polymer ?
#
loop_
_entity_poly.entity_id
_entity_poly.type
_entity_poly.pdbx_seq_one_letter_code
_entity_poly.pdbx_strand_id
1 'polypeptide(L)'
;PNPAYLTDRVWNIIGYNAAMAALWPWVREPGANLIRWAMLSPEARFQYVDWNHHAAEYIKLLRYASTRYPHDADLSKLITDVKADPVCGRFWDTDVAAVSESRDGHLFKMALPSMGNQPIEVISHVLFPASLPGARATVITWAGTDEDTTPAAGSGQSSVRGTERTVAPWPGMPFATSERTASPRLAATPEEAVALAGPRAVRLPLLSTLLGGDGCHLVLEPEAGSVIRSTRHADGQWDFSETSAADLLRRLPATAATGDTLPEYKRLLRATLPDDPAEAARACGTQLQEARDRMGALAQVRGELLVGTGASRTA
;
A
#
# COMPACT_ATOMS: atom_id res chain seq x y z
N PRO A 1 -14.08 -13.34 8.90
CA PRO A 1 -12.91 -12.48 9.22
C PRO A 1 -12.05 -12.34 7.97
N ASN A 2 -11.44 -11.18 7.74
CA ASN A 2 -10.55 -11.01 6.59
C ASN A 2 -9.26 -11.81 6.77
N PRO A 3 -8.77 -12.51 5.73
CA PRO A 3 -7.48 -13.20 5.78
C PRO A 3 -6.35 -12.23 6.12
N ALA A 4 -5.49 -12.62 7.05
CA ALA A 4 -4.36 -11.80 7.44
C ALA A 4 -3.13 -12.64 7.78
N TYR A 5 -1.96 -12.10 7.45
CA TYR A 5 -0.66 -12.67 7.80
C TYR A 5 0.35 -11.59 8.18
N LEU A 6 1.41 -12.01 8.85
CA LEU A 6 2.55 -11.20 9.25
C LEU A 6 3.79 -11.83 8.64
N THR A 7 4.59 -11.04 7.93
CA THR A 7 5.91 -11.45 7.46
C THR A 7 7.04 -10.68 8.13
N ASP A 8 8.21 -11.30 8.25
CA ASP A 8 9.44 -10.60 8.60
C ASP A 8 10.03 -9.77 7.42
N ARG A 9 11.25 -9.25 7.60
CA ARG A 9 11.96 -8.43 6.61
C ARG A 9 12.25 -9.15 5.30
N VAL A 10 12.38 -10.48 5.32
CA VAL A 10 12.67 -11.34 4.16
C VAL A 10 11.43 -12.13 3.74
N TRP A 11 10.24 -11.68 4.12
CA TRP A 11 8.95 -12.25 3.76
C TRP A 11 8.67 -13.67 4.30
N ASN A 12 9.37 -14.11 5.34
CA ASN A 12 9.01 -15.33 6.05
C ASN A 12 7.71 -15.10 6.84
N ILE A 13 6.80 -16.05 6.79
CA ILE A 13 5.55 -16.01 7.54
C ILE A 13 5.87 -16.25 9.02
N ILE A 14 5.63 -15.23 9.83
CA ILE A 14 5.85 -15.26 11.29
C ILE A 14 4.53 -15.19 12.07
N GLY A 15 3.40 -15.05 11.37
CA GLY A 15 2.07 -15.12 11.95
C GLY A 15 0.98 -15.12 10.88
N TYR A 16 -0.17 -15.73 11.18
CA TYR A 16 -1.35 -15.71 10.32
C TYR A 16 -2.61 -16.02 11.12
N ASN A 17 -3.77 -15.58 10.63
CA ASN A 17 -5.06 -15.92 11.22
C ASN A 17 -5.69 -17.16 10.58
N ALA A 18 -6.75 -17.68 11.22
CA ALA A 18 -7.46 -18.87 10.73
C ALA A 18 -8.07 -18.68 9.33
N ALA A 19 -8.52 -17.47 8.99
CA ALA A 19 -9.07 -17.18 7.67
C ALA A 19 -8.00 -17.29 6.57
N MET A 20 -6.78 -16.81 6.84
CA MET A 20 -5.63 -16.99 5.95
C MET A 20 -5.28 -18.46 5.78
N ALA A 21 -5.16 -19.22 6.87
CA ALA A 21 -4.82 -20.64 6.80
C ALA A 21 -5.89 -21.50 6.08
N ALA A 22 -7.15 -21.07 6.13
CA ALA A 22 -8.25 -21.75 5.45
C ALA A 22 -8.26 -21.50 3.93
N LEU A 23 -7.97 -20.27 3.49
CA LEU A 23 -7.97 -19.91 2.08
C LEU A 23 -6.63 -20.19 1.38
N TRP A 24 -5.53 -20.02 2.10
CA TRP A 24 -4.16 -20.20 1.63
C TRP A 24 -3.39 -21.14 2.58
N PRO A 25 -3.62 -22.46 2.46
CA PRO A 25 -3.00 -23.46 3.33
C PRO A 25 -1.47 -23.39 3.45
N TRP A 26 -0.78 -22.93 2.41
CA TRP A 26 0.68 -22.86 2.33
C TRP A 26 1.32 -22.05 3.47
N VAL A 27 0.58 -21.12 4.09
CA VAL A 27 1.09 -20.33 5.23
C VAL A 27 1.40 -21.20 6.45
N ARG A 28 0.86 -22.42 6.50
CA ARG A 28 1.09 -23.39 7.58
C ARG A 28 2.36 -24.20 7.39
N GLU A 29 2.96 -24.17 6.20
CA GLU A 29 4.16 -24.96 5.91
C GLU A 29 5.35 -24.47 6.74
N PRO A 30 6.19 -25.38 7.26
CA PRO A 30 7.42 -24.99 7.95
C PRO A 30 8.32 -24.14 7.03
N GLY A 31 8.72 -22.95 7.52
CA GLY A 31 9.52 -22.03 6.71
C GLY A 31 8.75 -21.37 5.56
N ALA A 32 7.42 -21.31 5.64
CA ALA A 32 6.58 -20.60 4.68
C ALA A 32 7.11 -19.18 4.45
N ASN A 33 7.26 -18.82 3.18
CA ASN A 33 7.76 -17.52 2.76
C ASN A 33 6.92 -17.04 1.58
N LEU A 34 6.39 -15.82 1.70
CA LEU A 34 5.45 -15.27 0.72
C LEU A 34 6.06 -15.19 -0.68
N ILE A 35 7.28 -14.68 -0.81
CA ILE A 35 7.92 -14.52 -2.12
C ILE A 35 8.28 -15.88 -2.70
N ARG A 36 8.79 -16.81 -1.90
CA ARG A 36 9.06 -18.18 -2.37
C ARG A 36 7.79 -18.83 -2.90
N TRP A 37 6.70 -18.75 -2.14
CA TRP A 37 5.42 -19.29 -2.57
C TRP A 37 4.96 -18.61 -3.87
N ALA A 38 4.92 -17.29 -3.91
CA ALA A 38 4.45 -16.52 -5.05
C ALA A 38 5.25 -16.77 -6.35
N MET A 39 6.57 -16.91 -6.23
CA MET A 39 7.47 -17.03 -7.39
C MET A 39 7.70 -18.48 -7.82
N LEU A 40 7.92 -19.38 -6.86
CA LEU A 40 8.48 -20.70 -7.11
C LEU A 40 7.44 -21.83 -7.03
N SER A 41 6.30 -21.62 -6.37
CA SER A 41 5.31 -22.67 -6.24
C SER A 41 4.43 -22.77 -7.50
N PRO A 42 4.13 -23.99 -7.99
CA PRO A 42 3.12 -24.19 -9.03
C PRO A 42 1.73 -23.73 -8.59
N GLU A 43 1.43 -23.86 -7.30
CA GLU A 43 0.17 -23.42 -6.70
C GLU A 43 -0.05 -21.92 -6.91
N ALA A 44 0.90 -21.06 -6.55
CA ALA A 44 0.76 -19.62 -6.72
C ALA A 44 0.65 -19.20 -8.19
N ARG A 45 1.38 -19.88 -9.08
CA ARG A 45 1.29 -19.65 -10.54
C ARG A 45 -0.11 -19.89 -11.09
N PHE A 46 -0.84 -20.83 -10.50
CA PHE A 46 -2.23 -21.10 -10.86
C PHE A 46 -3.21 -20.15 -10.15
N GLN A 47 -2.96 -19.84 -8.87
CA GLN A 47 -3.87 -19.00 -8.09
C GLN A 47 -3.80 -17.53 -8.46
N TYR A 48 -2.67 -17.01 -8.97
CA TYR A 48 -2.59 -15.65 -9.49
C TYR A 48 -3.06 -15.61 -10.95
N VAL A 49 -4.17 -14.90 -11.23
CA VAL A 49 -4.73 -14.84 -12.60
C VAL A 49 -3.80 -14.14 -13.58
N ASP A 50 -3.09 -13.09 -13.13
CA ASP A 50 -2.02 -12.43 -13.90
C ASP A 50 -0.67 -12.63 -13.20
N TRP A 51 -0.24 -13.88 -13.10
CA TRP A 51 0.97 -14.25 -12.37
C TRP A 51 2.23 -13.51 -12.89
N ASN A 52 2.34 -13.29 -14.21
CA ASN A 52 3.50 -12.60 -14.78
C ASN A 52 3.62 -11.16 -14.26
N HIS A 53 2.51 -10.43 -14.16
CA HIS A 53 2.49 -9.10 -13.56
C HIS A 53 2.92 -9.15 -12.10
N HIS A 54 2.41 -10.11 -11.33
CA HIS A 54 2.80 -10.29 -9.94
C HIS A 54 4.28 -10.63 -9.77
N ALA A 55 4.83 -11.50 -10.62
CA ALA A 55 6.23 -11.87 -10.60
C ALA A 55 7.13 -10.65 -10.82
N ALA A 56 6.81 -9.81 -11.80
CA ALA A 56 7.52 -8.54 -12.03
C ALA A 56 7.49 -7.62 -10.81
N GLU A 57 6.33 -7.46 -10.16
CA GLU A 57 6.21 -6.64 -8.94
C GLU A 57 7.01 -7.22 -7.75
N TYR A 58 7.05 -8.54 -7.59
CA TYR A 58 7.88 -9.17 -6.55
C TYR A 58 9.38 -8.99 -6.82
N ILE A 59 9.81 -8.96 -8.09
CA ILE A 59 11.20 -8.60 -8.43
C ILE A 59 11.52 -7.17 -7.99
N LYS A 60 10.62 -6.20 -8.18
CA LYS A 60 10.80 -4.81 -7.74
C LYS A 60 10.99 -4.72 -6.21
N LEU A 61 10.22 -5.51 -5.45
CA LEU A 61 10.37 -5.62 -3.98
C LEU A 61 11.72 -6.23 -3.58
N LEU A 62 12.14 -7.30 -4.24
CA LEU A 62 13.44 -7.94 -3.97
C LEU A 62 14.61 -7.00 -4.28
N ARG A 63 14.53 -6.23 -5.38
CA ARG A 63 15.52 -5.20 -5.70
C ARG A 63 15.59 -4.12 -4.61
N TYR A 64 14.44 -3.60 -4.19
CA TYR A 64 14.37 -2.60 -3.11
C TYR A 64 15.04 -3.12 -1.82
N ALA A 65 14.68 -4.34 -1.40
CA ALA A 65 15.27 -4.92 -0.22
C ALA A 65 16.78 -5.15 -0.38
N SER A 66 17.25 -5.52 -1.58
CA SER A 66 18.68 -5.75 -1.83
C SER A 66 19.52 -4.48 -1.71
N THR A 67 18.97 -3.31 -2.04
CA THR A 67 19.67 -2.01 -1.85
C THR A 67 19.64 -1.58 -0.38
N ARG A 68 18.55 -1.88 0.33
CA ARG A 68 18.39 -1.55 1.76
C ARG A 68 19.22 -2.44 2.69
N TYR A 69 19.39 -3.72 2.33
CA TYR A 69 20.02 -4.76 3.15
C TYR A 69 21.04 -5.58 2.36
N PRO A 70 22.15 -4.98 1.88
CA PRO A 70 23.09 -5.63 0.95
C PRO A 70 23.87 -6.81 1.55
N HIS A 71 23.91 -6.93 2.89
CA HIS A 71 24.65 -7.98 3.61
C HIS A 71 23.74 -9.03 4.28
N ASP A 72 22.44 -9.01 3.99
CA ASP A 72 21.49 -9.98 4.54
C ASP A 72 21.60 -11.31 3.78
N ALA A 73 22.11 -12.34 4.47
CA ALA A 73 22.35 -13.66 3.88
C ALA A 73 21.04 -14.38 3.49
N ASP A 74 19.97 -14.20 4.25
CA ASP A 74 18.68 -14.86 3.98
C ASP A 74 18.02 -14.23 2.75
N LEU A 75 18.12 -12.90 2.62
CA LEU A 75 17.66 -12.18 1.43
C LEU A 75 18.49 -12.58 0.20
N SER A 76 19.81 -12.67 0.33
CA SER A 76 20.70 -13.09 -0.75
C SER A 76 20.36 -14.50 -1.24
N LYS A 77 20.06 -15.42 -0.31
CA LYS A 77 19.62 -16.78 -0.62
C LYS A 77 18.27 -16.79 -1.34
N LEU A 78 17.30 -16.00 -0.87
CA LEU A 78 15.99 -15.87 -1.53
C LEU A 78 16.13 -15.37 -2.98
N ILE A 79 16.93 -14.33 -3.19
CA ILE A 79 17.19 -13.78 -4.53
C ILE A 79 17.87 -14.83 -5.41
N THR A 80 18.85 -15.56 -4.88
CA THR A 80 19.54 -16.62 -5.62
C THR A 80 18.58 -17.68 -6.10
N ASP A 81 17.68 -18.14 -5.23
CA ASP A 81 16.69 -19.16 -5.57
C ASP A 81 15.69 -18.67 -6.61
N VAL A 82 15.26 -17.40 -6.53
CA VAL A 82 14.38 -16.78 -7.54
C VAL A 82 15.08 -16.65 -8.90
N LYS A 83 16.37 -16.31 -8.92
CA LYS A 83 17.16 -16.22 -10.15
C LYS A 83 17.46 -17.57 -10.79
N ALA A 84 17.57 -18.63 -9.97
CA ALA A 84 17.82 -19.98 -10.44
C ALA A 84 16.59 -20.63 -11.10
N ASP A 85 15.37 -20.15 -10.79
CA ASP A 85 14.16 -20.65 -11.43
C ASP A 85 14.11 -20.22 -12.92
N PRO A 86 13.90 -21.15 -13.87
CA PRO A 86 13.94 -20.86 -15.31
C PRO A 86 12.89 -19.86 -15.82
N VAL A 87 11.79 -19.69 -15.08
CA VAL A 87 10.69 -18.78 -15.43
C VAL A 87 10.91 -17.44 -14.74
N CYS A 88 11.14 -17.44 -13.43
CA CYS A 88 11.34 -16.24 -12.63
C CYS A 88 12.65 -15.52 -12.96
N GLY A 89 13.71 -16.24 -13.28
CA GLY A 89 15.01 -15.67 -13.64
C GLY A 89 14.91 -14.69 -14.81
N ARG A 90 14.01 -14.94 -15.78
CA ARG A 90 13.78 -14.03 -16.92
C ARG A 90 13.26 -12.65 -16.52
N PHE A 91 12.45 -12.59 -15.45
CA PHE A 91 11.96 -11.32 -14.90
C PHE A 91 13.07 -10.53 -14.20
N TRP A 92 14.14 -11.19 -13.74
CA TRP A 92 15.31 -10.50 -13.19
C TRP A 92 16.12 -9.76 -14.26
N ASP A 93 16.07 -10.23 -15.51
CA ASP A 93 16.79 -9.60 -16.62
C ASP A 93 15.95 -8.53 -17.34
N THR A 94 14.66 -8.45 -17.01
CA THR A 94 13.71 -7.50 -17.57
C THR A 94 13.54 -6.30 -16.63
N ASP A 95 13.56 -5.09 -17.18
CA ASP A 95 13.25 -3.82 -16.49
C ASP A 95 14.17 -3.48 -15.28
N VAL A 96 15.41 -3.09 -15.60
CA VAL A 96 16.54 -2.94 -14.66
C VAL A 96 16.36 -1.80 -13.63
N ALA A 97 15.43 -0.86 -13.85
CA ALA A 97 15.33 0.38 -13.07
C ALA A 97 14.14 0.44 -12.09
N ALA A 98 13.17 -0.47 -12.16
CA ALA A 98 11.96 -0.37 -11.35
C ALA A 98 12.13 -1.00 -9.96
N VAL A 99 11.75 -0.25 -8.91
CA VAL A 99 11.88 -0.63 -7.51
C VAL A 99 10.58 -0.24 -6.77
N SER A 100 10.09 -1.09 -5.87
CA SER A 100 8.86 -0.85 -5.09
C SER A 100 9.09 -1.24 -3.63
N GLU A 101 8.52 -0.50 -2.69
CA GLU A 101 8.67 -0.73 -1.24
C GLU A 101 7.47 -1.51 -0.64
N SER A 102 6.30 -1.41 -1.26
CA SER A 102 5.05 -1.97 -0.73
C SER A 102 4.08 -2.39 -1.83
N ARG A 103 3.13 -3.24 -1.44
CA ARG A 103 1.98 -3.70 -2.25
C ARG A 103 0.65 -3.22 -1.65
N ASP A 104 0.70 -2.20 -0.79
CA ASP A 104 -0.50 -1.64 -0.16
C ASP A 104 -1.49 -1.09 -1.20
N GLY A 105 -2.78 -1.33 -0.98
CA GLY A 105 -3.87 -0.95 -1.87
C GLY A 105 -3.89 -1.68 -3.22
N HIS A 106 -3.04 -2.69 -3.45
CA HIS A 106 -2.98 -3.39 -4.74
C HIS A 106 -4.26 -4.23 -4.92
N LEU A 107 -5.05 -3.89 -5.94
CA LEU A 107 -6.21 -4.66 -6.44
C LEU A 107 -5.76 -5.70 -7.47
N PHE A 108 -6.03 -6.97 -7.25
CA PHE A 108 -5.65 -8.05 -8.18
C PHE A 108 -6.63 -9.23 -8.14
N LYS A 109 -6.48 -10.13 -9.12
CA LYS A 109 -7.35 -11.30 -9.27
C LYS A 109 -6.67 -12.58 -8.82
N MET A 110 -7.37 -13.36 -8.02
CA MET A 110 -6.95 -14.70 -7.62
C MET A 110 -7.99 -15.77 -7.99
N ALA A 111 -7.57 -17.02 -8.15
CA ALA A 111 -8.45 -18.17 -8.34
C ALA A 111 -8.14 -19.19 -7.23
N LEU A 112 -9.04 -19.34 -6.26
CA LEU A 112 -8.80 -20.20 -5.08
C LEU A 112 -9.54 -21.54 -5.20
N PRO A 113 -8.90 -22.68 -4.90
CA PRO A 113 -9.57 -23.99 -4.92
C PRO A 113 -10.79 -24.07 -4.02
N SER A 114 -10.71 -23.48 -2.82
CA SER A 114 -11.81 -23.41 -1.84
C SER A 114 -12.98 -22.55 -2.31
N MET A 115 -12.81 -21.76 -3.37
CA MET A 115 -13.85 -20.93 -4.00
C MET A 115 -14.14 -21.37 -5.44
N GLY A 116 -13.91 -22.65 -5.75
CA GLY A 116 -14.24 -23.24 -7.05
C GLY A 116 -13.35 -22.77 -8.20
N ASN A 117 -12.15 -22.23 -7.91
CA ASN A 117 -11.19 -21.71 -8.89
C ASN A 117 -11.75 -20.61 -9.81
N GLN A 118 -12.80 -19.89 -9.36
CA GLN A 118 -13.28 -18.72 -10.08
C GLN A 118 -12.41 -17.50 -9.74
N PRO A 119 -12.11 -16.63 -10.72
CA PRO A 119 -11.42 -15.36 -10.45
C PRO A 119 -12.21 -14.49 -9.48
N ILE A 120 -11.57 -14.11 -8.37
CA ILE A 120 -12.08 -13.18 -7.37
C ILE A 120 -11.15 -11.97 -7.28
N GLU A 121 -11.72 -10.79 -7.11
CA GLU A 121 -10.95 -9.56 -6.94
C GLU A 121 -10.65 -9.30 -5.47
N VAL A 122 -9.36 -9.11 -5.18
CA VAL A 122 -8.83 -8.89 -3.84
C VAL A 122 -8.01 -7.63 -3.78
N ILE A 123 -8.05 -6.98 -2.62
CA ILE A 123 -7.22 -5.82 -2.28
C ILE A 123 -6.30 -6.23 -1.13
N SER A 124 -5.00 -6.08 -1.34
CA SER A 124 -3.99 -6.28 -0.30
C SER A 124 -3.73 -4.97 0.43
N HIS A 125 -3.95 -4.96 1.75
CA HIS A 125 -3.60 -3.84 2.63
C HIS A 125 -2.34 -4.20 3.40
N VAL A 126 -1.26 -3.45 3.22
CA VAL A 126 0.05 -3.72 3.83
C VAL A 126 0.36 -2.64 4.86
N LEU A 127 0.45 -3.07 6.11
CA LEU A 127 0.77 -2.26 7.27
C LEU A 127 2.19 -2.58 7.74
N PHE A 128 2.91 -1.58 8.25
CA PHE A 128 4.26 -1.74 8.79
C PHE A 128 4.21 -1.57 10.31
N PRO A 129 4.28 -2.67 11.10
CA PRO A 129 4.19 -2.58 12.54
C PRO A 129 5.40 -1.84 13.12
N ALA A 130 5.17 -0.71 13.80
CA ALA A 130 6.25 0.08 14.40
C ALA A 130 7.07 -0.71 15.43
N SER A 131 6.42 -1.63 16.17
CA SER A 131 7.06 -2.47 17.18
C SER A 131 7.89 -3.62 16.59
N LEU A 132 7.84 -3.85 15.27
CA LEU A 132 8.59 -4.90 14.60
C LEU A 132 9.16 -4.38 13.26
N PRO A 133 10.23 -3.56 13.31
CA PRO A 133 10.82 -2.96 12.11
C PRO A 133 11.20 -4.00 11.05
N GLY A 134 10.84 -3.72 9.80
CA GLY A 134 11.04 -4.61 8.66
C GLY A 134 9.93 -5.66 8.48
N ALA A 135 9.09 -5.90 9.50
CA ALA A 135 7.92 -6.75 9.33
C ALA A 135 6.80 -6.04 8.58
N ARG A 136 5.89 -6.85 8.03
CA ARG A 136 4.71 -6.39 7.29
C ARG A 136 3.50 -7.18 7.73
N ALA A 137 2.46 -6.51 8.19
CA ALA A 137 1.16 -7.11 8.44
C ALA A 137 0.28 -6.88 7.23
N THR A 138 -0.21 -7.94 6.61
CA THR A 138 -1.05 -7.87 5.42
C THR A 138 -2.46 -8.35 5.74
N VAL A 139 -3.45 -7.58 5.33
CA VAL A 139 -4.88 -7.96 5.37
C VAL A 139 -5.41 -7.98 3.95
N ILE A 140 -6.09 -9.07 3.58
CA ILE A 140 -6.70 -9.22 2.27
C ILE A 140 -8.19 -8.95 2.40
N THR A 141 -8.72 -8.08 1.56
CA THR A 141 -10.16 -7.77 1.47
C THR A 141 -10.66 -8.03 0.06
N TRP A 142 -11.97 -8.11 -0.11
CA TRP A 142 -12.61 -8.30 -1.41
C TRP A 142 -12.91 -6.94 -2.03
N ALA A 143 -12.69 -6.78 -3.33
CA ALA A 143 -13.15 -5.61 -4.05
C ALA A 143 -14.65 -5.78 -4.37
N GLY A 144 -15.51 -5.37 -3.44
CA GLY A 144 -16.96 -5.19 -3.59
C GLY A 144 -17.76 -6.33 -4.25
N THR A 145 -18.54 -7.05 -3.46
CA THR A 145 -19.99 -7.04 -3.72
C THR A 145 -20.56 -5.87 -2.92
N ASP A 146 -21.18 -4.90 -3.58
CA ASP A 146 -21.89 -3.79 -2.92
C ASP A 146 -22.86 -4.31 -1.86
N GLU A 147 -22.64 -4.01 -0.57
CA GLU A 147 -23.67 -4.21 0.47
C GLU A 147 -23.72 -3.12 1.57
N ASP A 148 -23.00 -2.00 1.47
CA ASP A 148 -23.08 -0.90 2.47
C ASP A 148 -23.63 0.44 1.94
N THR A 149 -24.24 0.46 0.75
CA THR A 149 -24.93 1.63 0.19
C THR A 149 -26.44 1.41 0.13
N THR A 150 -27.10 1.46 1.28
CA THR A 150 -28.53 1.83 1.33
C THR A 150 -28.80 2.78 2.49
N PRO A 151 -29.20 4.03 2.25
CA PRO A 151 -29.61 4.93 3.31
C PRO A 151 -31.04 4.58 3.74
N ALA A 152 -31.17 3.79 4.80
CA ALA A 152 -32.46 3.54 5.43
C ALA A 152 -32.77 4.65 6.45
N ALA A 153 -33.62 5.59 6.01
CA ALA A 153 -34.37 6.46 6.91
C ALA A 153 -35.44 5.65 7.65
N GLY A 154 -35.61 5.93 8.96
CA GLY A 154 -36.91 5.84 9.62
C GLY A 154 -37.17 4.65 10.55
N SER A 155 -37.31 4.99 11.83
CA SER A 155 -38.08 4.32 12.90
C SER A 155 -37.49 3.09 13.61
N GLY A 156 -36.89 3.38 14.77
CA GLY A 156 -37.21 2.78 16.06
C GLY A 156 -37.29 1.26 16.19
N GLN A 157 -36.24 0.67 16.76
CA GLN A 157 -36.34 -0.03 18.05
C GLN A 157 -34.96 -0.37 18.61
N SER A 158 -34.75 0.02 19.86
CA SER A 158 -33.64 -0.40 20.69
C SER A 158 -33.68 -1.93 20.85
N SER A 159 -32.62 -2.63 20.46
CA SER A 159 -32.34 -3.96 21.00
C SER A 159 -30.84 -4.20 21.16
N VAL A 160 -30.45 -4.23 22.44
CA VAL A 160 -29.42 -5.06 23.08
C VAL A 160 -27.98 -4.93 22.57
N ARG A 161 -27.12 -4.41 23.46
CA ARG A 161 -25.65 -4.51 23.42
C ARG A 161 -25.22 -5.91 23.01
N GLY A 162 -24.74 -6.05 21.77
CA GLY A 162 -23.97 -7.21 21.35
C GLY A 162 -22.69 -7.28 22.19
N THR A 163 -22.60 -8.34 22.99
CA THR A 163 -21.43 -8.73 23.78
C THR A 163 -20.13 -8.50 23.03
N GLU A 164 -19.21 -7.81 23.71
CA GLU A 164 -17.82 -7.59 23.34
C GLU A 164 -17.25 -8.86 22.69
N ARG A 165 -16.90 -8.79 21.39
CA ARG A 165 -16.24 -9.90 20.69
C ARG A 165 -14.94 -10.21 21.42
N THR A 166 -14.90 -11.35 22.08
CA THR A 166 -13.72 -11.84 22.77
C THR A 166 -12.63 -12.10 21.73
N VAL A 167 -11.57 -11.29 21.76
CA VAL A 167 -10.36 -11.52 20.96
C VAL A 167 -9.69 -12.75 21.55
N ALA A 168 -9.74 -13.87 20.84
CA ALA A 168 -8.96 -15.05 21.21
C ALA A 168 -7.47 -14.74 21.01
N PRO A 169 -6.61 -14.87 22.04
CA PRO A 169 -5.17 -14.70 21.89
C PRO A 169 -4.60 -15.78 20.98
N TRP A 170 -3.56 -15.44 20.23
CA TRP A 170 -2.94 -16.36 19.28
C TRP A 170 -2.15 -17.45 20.03
N PRO A 171 -2.31 -18.75 19.73
CA PRO A 171 -1.59 -19.81 20.44
C PRO A 171 -0.09 -19.78 20.14
N GLY A 172 0.76 -19.79 21.18
CA GLY A 172 2.19 -20.12 21.08
C GLY A 172 3.18 -18.97 20.98
N MET A 173 2.76 -17.70 20.98
CA MET A 173 3.68 -16.58 21.20
C MET A 173 3.84 -16.32 22.71
N PRO A 174 5.06 -16.03 23.20
CA PRO A 174 5.23 -15.42 24.51
C PRO A 174 4.74 -13.98 24.42
N PHE A 175 3.43 -13.79 24.42
CA PHE A 175 2.87 -12.50 24.75
C PHE A 175 3.26 -12.29 26.21
N ALA A 176 4.19 -11.37 26.45
CA ALA A 176 4.11 -10.59 27.67
C ALA A 176 2.64 -10.17 27.78
N THR A 177 2.00 -10.43 28.91
CA THR A 177 0.68 -9.92 29.20
C THR A 177 0.78 -8.40 29.19
N SER A 178 0.77 -7.79 28.00
CA SER A 178 0.33 -6.44 27.86
C SER A 178 -1.14 -6.54 28.26
N GLU A 179 -1.46 -6.05 29.45
CA GLU A 179 -2.69 -5.28 29.62
C GLU A 179 -2.99 -4.57 28.30
N ARG A 180 -4.26 -4.44 27.88
CA ARG A 180 -4.63 -3.65 26.70
C ARG A 180 -4.05 -2.23 26.79
N THR A 181 -2.79 -2.06 26.48
CA THR A 181 -2.26 -0.88 25.85
C THR A 181 -2.80 -1.06 24.45
N ALA A 182 -3.89 -0.36 24.17
CA ALA A 182 -4.08 0.13 22.81
C ALA A 182 -2.68 0.50 22.30
N SER A 183 -2.29 0.05 21.09
CA SER A 183 -1.20 0.72 20.36
C SER A 183 -1.37 2.19 20.68
N PRO A 184 -0.39 2.87 21.32
CA PRO A 184 -0.65 4.15 21.93
C PRO A 184 -1.29 4.98 20.82
N ARG A 185 -2.59 5.22 20.97
CA ARG A 185 -3.24 6.31 20.26
C ARG A 185 -2.53 7.46 20.92
N LEU A 186 -1.46 7.94 20.29
CA LEU A 186 -1.05 9.29 20.59
C LEU A 186 -2.26 10.08 20.11
N ALA A 187 -3.14 10.39 21.05
CA ALA A 187 -4.16 11.41 20.93
C ALA A 187 -3.41 12.74 20.87
N ALA A 188 -2.58 12.87 19.84
CA ALA A 188 -1.70 13.98 19.64
C ALA A 188 -2.53 15.05 18.97
N THR A 189 -2.56 16.22 19.58
CA THR A 189 -3.18 17.37 18.94
C THR A 189 -2.39 17.70 17.67
N PRO A 190 -2.96 18.46 16.72
CA PRO A 190 -2.23 18.93 15.55
C PRO A 190 -0.93 19.69 15.88
N GLU A 191 -0.83 20.27 17.07
CA GLU A 191 0.40 20.90 17.60
C GLU A 191 1.47 19.87 17.97
N GLU A 192 1.08 18.74 18.56
CA GLU A 192 1.99 17.64 18.88
C GLU A 192 2.52 16.94 17.62
N ALA A 193 1.69 16.82 16.59
CA ALA A 193 2.13 16.33 15.27
C ALA A 193 3.22 17.21 14.64
N VAL A 194 3.19 18.52 14.90
CA VAL A 194 4.22 19.46 14.41
C VAL A 194 5.52 19.32 15.20
N ALA A 195 5.44 19.04 16.50
CA ALA A 195 6.62 18.73 17.29
C ALA A 195 7.28 17.42 16.84
N LEU A 196 6.48 16.42 16.44
CA LEU A 196 6.96 15.14 15.92
C LEU A 196 7.68 15.25 14.58
N ALA A 197 7.19 16.09 13.65
CA ALA A 197 7.84 16.37 12.36
C ALA A 197 9.13 17.22 12.48
N GLY A 198 9.55 17.55 13.71
CA GLY A 198 10.81 18.22 13.98
C GLY A 198 10.82 19.72 13.67
N PRO A 199 11.98 20.38 13.87
CA PRO A 199 12.09 21.83 13.81
C PRO A 199 11.87 22.44 12.42
N ARG A 200 11.91 21.62 11.35
CA ARG A 200 11.67 22.02 9.96
C ARG A 200 10.29 21.63 9.44
N ALA A 201 9.39 21.22 10.33
CA ALA A 201 8.01 20.88 10.00
C ALA A 201 7.30 22.00 9.24
N VAL A 202 6.66 21.65 8.12
CA VAL A 202 5.87 22.56 7.29
C VAL A 202 4.42 22.12 7.27
N ARG A 203 3.52 22.95 7.80
CA ARG A 203 2.07 22.70 7.71
C ARG A 203 1.59 22.86 6.26
N LEU A 204 0.66 22.01 5.85
CA LEU A 204 0.05 22.00 4.52
C LEU A 204 -1.47 22.23 4.62
N PRO A 205 -1.93 23.42 5.05
CA PRO A 205 -3.34 23.68 5.36
C PRO A 205 -4.27 23.49 4.15
N LEU A 206 -3.89 23.92 2.95
CA LEU A 206 -4.76 23.82 1.78
C LEU A 206 -4.95 22.37 1.34
N LEU A 207 -3.88 21.56 1.36
CA LEU A 207 -3.96 20.12 1.10
C LEU A 207 -4.68 19.38 2.23
N SER A 208 -4.60 19.88 3.46
CA SER A 208 -5.34 19.33 4.60
C SER A 208 -6.85 19.50 4.39
N THR A 209 -7.28 20.72 4.07
CA THR A 209 -8.68 21.04 3.75
C THR A 209 -9.17 20.24 2.56
N LEU A 210 -8.35 20.10 1.51
CA LEU A 210 -8.68 19.33 0.32
C LEU A 210 -8.98 17.86 0.63
N LEU A 211 -8.28 17.26 1.60
CA LEU A 211 -8.36 15.83 1.89
C LEU A 211 -9.38 15.46 2.97
N GLY A 212 -9.67 16.37 3.91
CA GLY A 212 -10.58 16.06 5.00
C GLY A 212 -11.13 17.27 5.74
N GLY A 213 -11.10 18.46 5.14
CA GLY A 213 -11.60 19.69 5.75
C GLY A 213 -10.89 20.03 7.07
N ASP A 214 -11.65 20.62 8.00
CA ASP A 214 -11.16 21.02 9.33
C ASP A 214 -10.81 19.83 10.24
N GLY A 215 -11.19 18.62 9.84
CA GLY A 215 -10.88 17.38 10.55
C GLY A 215 -9.56 16.74 10.12
N CYS A 216 -8.80 17.34 9.21
CA CYS A 216 -7.54 16.80 8.71
C CYS A 216 -6.43 17.85 8.87
N HIS A 217 -5.25 17.43 9.30
CA HIS A 217 -4.06 18.27 9.32
C HIS A 217 -2.87 17.49 8.80
N LEU A 218 -2.16 18.09 7.85
CA LEU A 218 -0.96 17.55 7.23
C LEU A 218 0.25 18.40 7.61
N VAL A 219 1.31 17.72 8.01
CA VAL A 219 2.59 18.31 8.37
C VAL A 219 3.69 17.56 7.64
N LEU A 220 4.43 18.24 6.79
CA LEU A 220 5.56 17.71 6.05
C LEU A 220 6.85 17.87 6.88
N GLU A 221 7.63 16.81 6.99
CA GLU A 221 9.05 16.86 7.36
C GLU A 221 9.88 16.82 6.06
N PRO A 222 10.42 17.96 5.58
CA PRO A 222 10.97 18.05 4.23
C PRO A 222 12.23 17.22 4.00
N GLU A 223 13.06 17.02 5.03
CA GLU A 223 14.32 16.28 4.93
C GLU A 223 14.10 14.76 4.96
N ALA A 224 13.19 14.28 5.82
CA ALA A 224 12.81 12.87 5.87
C ALA A 224 11.90 12.47 4.70
N GLY A 225 11.29 13.44 4.01
CA GLY A 225 10.31 13.17 2.96
C GLY A 225 9.03 12.53 3.49
N SER A 226 8.74 12.68 4.79
CA SER A 226 7.56 12.12 5.44
C SER A 226 6.50 13.19 5.72
N VAL A 227 5.25 12.76 5.80
CA VAL A 227 4.09 13.59 6.07
C VAL A 227 3.29 12.94 7.18
N ILE A 228 3.15 13.68 8.27
CA ILE A 228 2.28 13.32 9.37
C ILE A 228 0.89 13.85 9.06
N ARG A 229 -0.09 12.95 9.01
CA ARG A 229 -1.52 13.25 8.91
C ARG A 229 -2.16 13.04 10.28
N SER A 230 -2.82 14.07 10.78
CA SER A 230 -3.74 13.99 11.93
C SER A 230 -5.18 14.06 11.43
N THR A 231 -6.06 13.19 11.90
CA THR A 231 -7.48 13.15 11.49
C THR A 231 -8.38 13.09 12.72
N ARG A 232 -9.43 13.92 12.74
CA ARG A 232 -10.37 14.00 13.85
C ARG A 232 -11.50 12.98 13.66
N HIS A 233 -11.69 12.14 14.67
CA HIS A 233 -12.80 11.20 14.73
C HIS A 233 -14.09 11.85 15.24
N ALA A 234 -15.22 11.18 15.00
CA ALA A 234 -16.54 11.63 15.41
C ALA A 234 -16.71 11.73 16.95
N ASP A 235 -15.89 11.00 17.72
CA ASP A 235 -15.81 11.09 19.18
C ASP A 235 -14.93 12.25 19.68
N GLY A 236 -14.38 13.04 18.75
CA GLY A 236 -13.52 14.20 19.03
C GLY A 236 -12.05 13.86 19.26
N GLN A 237 -11.66 12.58 19.25
CA GLN A 237 -10.26 12.17 19.35
C GLN A 237 -9.50 12.40 18.03
N TRP A 238 -8.18 12.55 18.14
CA TRP A 238 -7.29 12.68 16.98
C TRP A 238 -6.52 11.37 16.79
N ASP A 239 -6.53 10.86 15.57
CA ASP A 239 -5.65 9.79 15.11
C ASP A 239 -4.52 10.40 14.28
N PHE A 240 -3.32 9.85 14.40
CA PHE A 240 -2.16 10.25 13.63
C PHE A 240 -1.69 9.08 12.75
N SER A 241 -1.18 9.42 11.57
CA SER A 241 -0.54 8.47 10.66
C SER A 241 0.61 9.15 9.95
N GLU A 242 1.68 8.43 9.68
CA GLU A 242 2.81 8.92 8.90
C GLU A 242 2.82 8.24 7.53
N THR A 243 3.06 9.01 6.47
CA THR A 243 3.16 8.51 5.09
C THR A 243 4.25 9.25 4.34
N SER A 244 4.81 8.70 3.27
CA SER A 244 5.79 9.44 2.48
C SER A 244 5.13 10.57 1.68
N ALA A 245 5.87 11.63 1.37
CA ALA A 245 5.42 12.70 0.48
C ALA A 245 5.06 12.15 -0.91
N ALA A 246 5.77 11.12 -1.38
CA ALA A 246 5.49 10.44 -2.64
C ALA A 246 4.15 9.68 -2.62
N ASP A 247 3.83 8.98 -1.54
CA ASP A 247 2.55 8.30 -1.37
C ASP A 247 1.39 9.30 -1.30
N LEU A 248 1.58 10.39 -0.58
CA LEU A 248 0.57 11.44 -0.50
C LEU A 248 0.30 12.05 -1.88
N LEU A 249 1.34 12.38 -2.66
CA LEU A 249 1.19 12.92 -4.02
C LEU A 249 0.38 11.99 -4.93
N ARG A 250 0.57 10.67 -4.84
CA ARG A 250 -0.19 9.69 -5.61
C ARG A 250 -1.69 9.66 -5.25
N ARG A 251 -2.04 10.01 -4.02
CA ARG A 251 -3.41 9.99 -3.50
C ARG A 251 -4.14 11.31 -3.66
N LEU A 252 -3.42 12.40 -3.94
CA LEU A 252 -4.03 13.71 -4.17
C LEU A 252 -4.81 13.72 -5.49
N PRO A 253 -5.98 14.41 -5.53
CA PRO A 253 -6.69 14.59 -6.79
C PRO A 253 -5.85 15.43 -7.75
N ALA A 254 -6.05 15.26 -9.06
CA ALA A 254 -5.30 16.00 -10.09
C ALA A 254 -5.42 17.54 -9.93
N THR A 255 -6.52 18.02 -9.35
CA THR A 255 -6.74 19.43 -9.03
C THR A 255 -5.73 19.99 -8.02
N ALA A 256 -5.15 19.15 -7.15
CA ALA A 256 -4.16 19.56 -6.16
C ALA A 256 -2.89 20.17 -6.79
N ALA A 257 -2.56 19.75 -8.02
CA ALA A 257 -1.43 20.26 -8.79
C ALA A 257 -1.72 21.60 -9.50
N THR A 258 -2.86 22.24 -9.21
CA THR A 258 -3.30 23.50 -9.83
C THR A 258 -3.91 24.45 -8.81
N GLY A 259 -4.08 25.72 -9.15
CA GLY A 259 -4.73 26.71 -8.28
C GLY A 259 -3.97 26.95 -6.97
N ASP A 260 -4.72 27.20 -5.90
CA ASP A 260 -4.18 27.67 -4.62
C ASP A 260 -3.36 26.61 -3.87
N THR A 261 -3.60 25.32 -4.11
CA THR A 261 -2.86 24.21 -3.49
C THR A 261 -1.47 24.00 -4.10
N LEU A 262 -1.18 24.63 -5.25
CA LEU A 262 0.07 24.43 -5.99
C LEU A 262 1.35 24.68 -5.15
N PRO A 263 1.46 25.71 -4.28
CA PRO A 263 2.65 25.92 -3.48
C PRO A 263 2.92 24.76 -2.50
N GLU A 264 1.88 24.19 -1.90
CA GLU A 264 1.98 23.04 -1.00
C GLU A 264 2.30 21.76 -1.77
N TYR A 265 1.66 21.56 -2.92
CA TYR A 265 1.97 20.47 -3.83
C TYR A 265 3.45 20.48 -4.26
N LYS A 266 4.00 21.66 -4.59
CA LYS A 266 5.42 21.82 -4.92
C LYS A 266 6.36 21.48 -3.77
N ARG A 267 5.95 21.71 -2.52
CA ARG A 267 6.74 21.32 -1.33
C ARG A 267 6.79 19.82 -1.17
N LEU A 268 5.65 19.14 -1.31
CA LEU A 268 5.61 17.68 -1.34
C LEU A 268 6.48 17.13 -2.48
N LEU A 269 6.35 17.69 -3.68
CA LEU A 269 7.16 17.26 -4.83
C LEU A 269 8.65 17.45 -4.55
N ARG A 270 9.06 18.60 -4.00
CA ARG A 270 10.48 18.84 -3.64
C ARG A 270 11.01 17.82 -2.64
N ALA A 271 10.19 17.41 -1.67
CA ALA A 271 10.55 16.42 -0.66
C ALA A 271 10.72 14.99 -1.23
N THR A 272 10.27 14.74 -2.46
CA THR A 272 10.53 13.46 -3.17
C THR A 272 11.81 13.45 -4.01
N LEU A 273 12.47 14.61 -4.15
CA LEU A 273 13.63 14.78 -5.01
C LEU A 273 14.93 14.76 -4.20
N PRO A 274 16.06 14.33 -4.79
CA PRO A 274 17.37 14.39 -4.16
C PRO A 274 17.73 15.78 -3.59
N ASP A 275 18.59 15.82 -2.58
CA ASP A 275 19.06 17.09 -2.02
C ASP A 275 19.96 17.86 -2.99
N ASP A 276 20.78 17.14 -3.77
CA ASP A 276 21.64 17.73 -4.79
C ASP A 276 20.80 18.42 -5.89
N PRO A 277 20.99 19.73 -6.15
CA PRO A 277 20.19 20.46 -7.13
C PRO A 277 20.31 19.93 -8.56
N ALA A 278 21.47 19.39 -8.95
CA ALA A 278 21.68 18.88 -10.30
C ALA A 278 20.98 17.52 -10.48
N GLU A 279 21.02 16.65 -9.48
CA GLU A 279 20.25 15.41 -9.43
C GLU A 279 18.75 15.67 -9.40
N ALA A 280 18.28 16.61 -8.57
CA ALA A 280 16.88 17.01 -8.53
C ALA A 280 16.39 17.55 -9.87
N ALA A 281 17.18 18.39 -10.54
CA ALA A 281 16.85 18.91 -11.87
C ALA A 281 16.77 17.79 -12.92
N ARG A 282 17.68 16.81 -12.89
CA ARG A 282 17.63 15.63 -13.75
C ARG A 282 16.37 14.80 -13.49
N ALA A 283 16.06 14.52 -12.21
CA ALA A 283 14.86 13.77 -11.83
C ALA A 283 13.57 14.48 -12.29
N CYS A 284 13.48 15.80 -12.12
CA CYS A 284 12.39 16.61 -12.68
C CYS A 284 12.30 16.49 -14.21
N GLY A 285 13.44 16.51 -14.91
CA GLY A 285 13.52 16.34 -16.36
C GLY A 285 12.94 15.00 -16.81
N THR A 286 13.32 13.91 -16.13
CA THR A 286 12.80 12.57 -16.38
C THR A 286 11.28 12.50 -16.17
N GLN A 287 10.79 12.95 -15.01
CA GLN A 287 9.35 12.94 -14.71
C GLN A 287 8.53 13.80 -15.71
N LEU A 288 9.09 14.93 -16.15
CA LEU A 288 8.45 15.78 -17.15
C LEU A 288 8.37 15.09 -18.52
N GLN A 289 9.40 14.33 -18.89
CA GLN A 289 9.39 13.57 -20.14
C GLN A 289 8.34 12.46 -20.09
N GLU A 290 8.29 11.68 -19.01
CA GLU A 290 7.28 10.64 -18.80
C GLU A 290 5.84 11.20 -18.85
N ALA A 291 5.62 12.37 -18.24
CA ALA A 291 4.33 13.04 -18.28
C ALA A 291 3.93 13.47 -19.71
N ARG A 292 4.89 13.94 -20.52
CA ARG A 292 4.65 14.29 -21.93
C ARG A 292 4.32 13.07 -22.77
N ASP A 293 5.04 11.97 -22.58
CA ASP A 293 4.81 10.73 -23.31
C ASP A 293 3.40 10.18 -22.98
N ARG A 294 3.03 10.19 -21.70
CA ARG A 294 1.69 9.81 -21.24
C ARG A 294 0.60 10.72 -21.80
N MET A 295 0.83 12.04 -21.83
CA MET A 295 -0.09 13.00 -22.44
C MET A 295 -0.26 12.71 -23.95
N GLY A 296 0.82 12.40 -24.65
CA GLY A 296 0.80 12.02 -26.06
C GLY A 296 -0.06 10.78 -26.32
N ALA A 297 0.15 9.72 -25.54
CA ALA A 297 -0.64 8.50 -25.63
C ALA A 297 -2.14 8.76 -25.37
N LEU A 298 -2.49 9.55 -24.34
CA LEU A 298 -3.87 9.92 -24.06
C LEU A 298 -4.49 10.75 -25.20
N ALA A 299 -3.73 11.66 -25.80
CA ALA A 299 -4.20 12.46 -26.93
C ALA A 299 -4.48 11.59 -28.17
N GLN A 300 -3.64 10.57 -28.42
CA GLN A 300 -3.83 9.60 -29.49
C GLN A 300 -5.11 8.77 -29.26
N VAL A 301 -5.27 8.17 -28.08
CA VAL A 301 -6.48 7.39 -27.72
C VAL A 301 -7.73 8.24 -27.87
N ARG A 302 -7.70 9.49 -27.41
CA ARG A 302 -8.82 10.43 -27.60
C ARG A 302 -9.14 10.66 -29.09
N GLY A 303 -8.11 10.81 -29.92
CA GLY A 303 -8.26 10.96 -31.37
C GLY A 303 -8.92 9.74 -32.01
N GLU A 304 -8.46 8.53 -31.66
CA GLU A 304 -9.00 7.26 -32.16
C GLU A 304 -10.48 7.08 -31.78
N LEU A 305 -10.85 7.38 -30.52
CA LEU A 305 -12.24 7.32 -30.06
C LEU A 305 -13.14 8.31 -30.79
N LEU A 306 -12.68 9.54 -31.04
CA LEU A 306 -13.46 10.55 -31.77
C LEU A 306 -13.68 10.16 -33.24
N VAL A 307 -12.69 9.55 -33.90
CA VAL A 307 -12.83 9.02 -35.27
C VAL A 307 -13.78 7.81 -35.32
N GLY A 308 -13.68 6.89 -34.35
CA GLY A 308 -14.56 5.71 -34.26
C GLY A 308 -16.03 6.07 -34.01
N THR A 309 -16.31 7.11 -33.22
CA THR A 309 -17.68 7.60 -32.98
C THR A 309 -18.29 8.34 -34.18
N GLY A 310 -17.48 8.84 -35.12
CA GLY A 310 -17.94 9.47 -36.36
C GLY A 310 -18.45 8.47 -37.41
N ALA A 311 -17.87 7.27 -37.47
CA ALA A 311 -18.25 6.24 -38.44
C ALA A 311 -19.55 5.50 -38.09
N SER A 312 -20.01 5.57 -36.83
CA SER A 312 -21.22 4.88 -36.36
C SER A 312 -22.49 5.74 -36.40
N ARG A 313 -22.40 7.01 -36.83
CA ARG A 313 -23.54 7.95 -36.93
C ARG A 313 -24.08 8.16 -38.35
N THR A 314 -23.55 7.44 -39.33
CA THR A 314 -24.06 7.41 -40.71
C THR A 314 -24.33 5.96 -41.13
N ALA A 315 -25.42 5.40 -40.61
CA ALA A 315 -26.10 4.23 -41.16
C ALA A 315 -27.60 4.36 -40.84
#